data_AF-A0A7W0VK63-F1
#
_entry.id   AF-A0A7W0VK63-F1
#
_cell.length_a   1.000
_cell.length_b   1.000
_cell.length_c   1.000
_cell.angle_alpha   90.00
_cell.angle_beta   90.00
_cell.angle_gamma   90.00
#
_symmetry.space_group_name_H-M   'P 1'
#
loop_
_entity.id
_entity.type
_entity.pdbx_description
1 polymer ?
#
loop_
_entity_poly.entity_id
_entity_poly.type
_entity_poly.pdbx_seq_one_letter_code
_entity_poly.pdbx_strand_id
1 'polypeptide(L)'
;MSVKLPVLAALALVLSAGTAAAGPDYVCKGDRVEKGGSTQFTVRRSGSEVTIEKGGSTKGKAVKRGSKMEVEVGGSTKATIANGKIEKGGASWSTVSDAQRKFDCDDTVAATLWVLFQINVLP
;
A
#
# COMPACT_ATOMS: atom_id res chain seq x y z
N MET A 1 54.28 -8.29 -46.65
CA MET A 1 53.97 -7.51 -45.43
C MET A 1 52.46 -7.46 -45.32
N SER A 2 51.88 -8.19 -44.38
CA SER A 2 50.43 -8.32 -44.22
C SER A 2 50.06 -8.01 -42.78
N VAL A 3 49.38 -6.89 -42.58
CA VAL A 3 48.90 -6.43 -41.28
C VAL A 3 47.66 -7.25 -40.92
N LYS A 4 47.68 -7.95 -39.78
CA LYS A 4 46.50 -8.60 -39.21
C LYS A 4 46.02 -7.77 -38.02
N LEU A 5 44.91 -7.06 -38.20
CA LEU A 5 44.21 -6.35 -37.12
C LEU A 5 43.68 -7.35 -36.08
N PRO A 6 43.78 -7.07 -34.77
CA PRO A 6 43.14 -7.88 -33.75
C PRO A 6 41.64 -7.54 -33.71
N VAL A 7 40.80 -8.54 -33.98
CA VAL A 7 39.35 -8.47 -33.76
C VAL A 7 39.11 -8.45 -32.25
N LEU A 8 38.86 -7.26 -31.69
CA LEU A 8 38.21 -7.11 -30.39
C LEU A 8 36.74 -7.55 -30.55
N ALA A 9 36.44 -8.80 -30.23
CA ALA A 9 35.07 -9.27 -30.09
C ALA A 9 34.51 -8.76 -28.75
N ALA A 10 33.77 -7.64 -28.81
CA ALA A 10 33.00 -7.11 -27.71
C ALA A 10 31.81 -8.03 -27.41
N LEU A 11 31.87 -8.76 -26.29
CA LEU A 11 30.74 -9.53 -25.77
C LEU A 11 29.83 -8.58 -24.96
N ALA A 12 28.97 -7.83 -25.64
CA ALA A 12 27.93 -7.05 -24.98
C ALA A 12 26.77 -7.99 -24.59
N LEU A 13 26.86 -8.57 -23.39
CA LEU A 13 25.74 -9.23 -22.73
C LEU A 13 24.68 -8.18 -22.41
N VAL A 14 23.63 -8.14 -23.22
CA VAL A 14 22.42 -7.37 -22.96
C VAL A 14 21.73 -7.99 -21.73
N LEU A 15 21.94 -7.40 -20.55
CA LEU A 15 21.09 -7.68 -19.39
C LEU A 15 19.71 -7.08 -19.65
N SER A 16 18.83 -7.85 -20.30
CA SER A 16 17.39 -7.64 -20.23
C SER A 16 16.92 -8.01 -18.83
N ALA A 17 17.24 -7.19 -17.84
CA ALA A 17 16.55 -7.21 -16.56
C ALA A 17 15.11 -6.78 -16.86
N GLY A 18 14.26 -7.75 -17.17
CA GLY A 18 12.83 -7.55 -17.19
C GLY A 18 12.47 -6.94 -15.85
N THR A 19 12.04 -5.68 -15.85
CA THR A 19 11.35 -5.09 -14.72
C THR A 19 10.08 -5.90 -14.57
N ALA A 20 10.13 -6.97 -13.78
CA ALA A 20 8.93 -7.59 -13.25
C ALA A 20 8.15 -6.42 -12.66
N ALA A 21 7.01 -6.10 -13.27
CA ALA A 21 6.11 -5.10 -12.75
C ALA A 21 5.81 -5.56 -11.32
N ALA A 22 6.41 -4.88 -10.34
CA ALA A 22 6.21 -5.21 -8.95
C ALA A 22 4.74 -4.95 -8.69
N GLY A 23 3.96 -6.03 -8.62
CA GLY A 23 2.57 -5.96 -8.24
C GLY A 23 2.43 -5.38 -6.83
N PRO A 24 1.20 -5.08 -6.41
CA PRO A 24 0.92 -4.65 -5.05
C PRO A 24 1.54 -5.62 -4.04
N ASP A 25 2.18 -5.08 -3.00
CA ASP A 25 2.79 -5.89 -1.92
C ASP A 25 1.73 -6.71 -1.18
N TYR A 26 0.53 -6.15 -1.06
CA TYR A 26 -0.60 -6.69 -0.32
C TYR A 26 -1.84 -6.73 -1.21
N VAL A 27 -2.61 -7.81 -1.13
CA VAL A 27 -3.82 -8.01 -1.92
C VAL A 27 -5.00 -8.30 -0.99
N CYS A 28 -6.10 -7.58 -1.17
CA CYS A 28 -7.34 -7.87 -0.47
C CYS A 28 -8.08 -9.05 -1.12
N LYS A 29 -8.45 -10.04 -0.31
CA LYS A 29 -9.32 -11.17 -0.69
C LYS A 29 -10.42 -11.33 0.34
N GLY A 30 -11.62 -10.85 0.01
CA GLY A 30 -12.74 -10.82 0.95
C GLY A 30 -12.44 -9.94 2.16
N ASP A 31 -12.38 -10.55 3.34
CA ASP A 31 -12.02 -9.90 4.60
C ASP A 31 -10.52 -10.00 4.93
N ARG A 32 -9.70 -10.64 4.09
CA ARG A 32 -8.28 -10.84 4.35
C ARG A 32 -7.43 -9.89 3.52
N VAL A 33 -6.33 -9.42 4.11
CA VAL A 33 -5.24 -8.74 3.40
C VAL A 33 -4.06 -9.70 3.39
N GLU A 34 -3.69 -10.19 2.22
CA GLU A 34 -2.65 -11.21 2.04
C GLU A 34 -1.36 -10.61 1.47
N LYS A 35 -0.22 -11.17 1.86
CA LYS A 35 1.09 -10.92 1.25
C LYS A 35 1.76 -12.26 0.99
N GLY A 36 2.21 -12.50 -0.25
CA GLY A 36 2.81 -13.78 -0.64
C GLY A 36 1.89 -14.99 -0.38
N GLY A 37 0.57 -14.82 -0.47
CA GLY A 37 -0.42 -15.88 -0.22
C GLY A 37 -0.73 -16.16 1.25
N SER A 38 -0.14 -15.43 2.20
CA SER A 38 -0.44 -15.56 3.63
C SER A 38 -1.22 -14.35 4.15
N THR A 39 -2.27 -14.59 4.95
CA THR A 39 -3.03 -13.51 5.59
C THR A 39 -2.17 -12.74 6.59
N GLN A 40 -2.07 -11.43 6.40
CA GLN A 40 -1.33 -10.52 7.26
C GLN A 40 -2.22 -9.73 8.20
N PHE A 41 -3.40 -9.34 7.70
CA PHE A 41 -4.41 -8.54 8.40
C PHE A 41 -5.81 -8.99 7.99
N THR A 42 -6.80 -8.65 8.81
CA THR A 42 -8.23 -8.85 8.52
C THR A 42 -8.93 -7.50 8.52
N VAL A 43 -9.89 -7.34 7.61
CA VAL A 43 -10.73 -6.16 7.46
C VAL A 43 -12.13 -6.50 7.95
N ARG A 44 -12.59 -5.80 8.99
CA ARG A 44 -13.97 -5.86 9.46
C ARG A 44 -14.72 -4.62 9.00
N ARG A 45 -15.88 -4.80 8.38
CA ARG A 45 -16.75 -3.69 7.98
C ARG A 45 -18.00 -3.75 8.84
N SER A 46 -18.33 -2.62 9.48
CA SER A 46 -19.52 -2.50 10.33
C SER A 46 -20.16 -1.15 10.11
N GLY A 47 -21.34 -1.12 9.48
CA GLY A 47 -22.02 0.13 9.13
C GLY A 47 -21.12 1.05 8.30
N SER A 48 -20.74 2.19 8.87
CA SER A 48 -19.87 3.20 8.23
C SER A 48 -18.41 3.18 8.74
N GLU A 49 -17.98 2.05 9.31
CA GLU A 49 -16.64 1.84 9.84
C GLU A 49 -15.93 0.68 9.12
N VAL A 50 -14.63 0.87 8.89
CA VAL A 50 -13.70 -0.15 8.42
C VAL A 50 -12.62 -0.34 9.48
N THR A 51 -12.53 -1.53 10.07
CA THR A 51 -11.56 -1.85 11.12
C THR A 51 -10.51 -2.83 10.61
N ILE A 52 -9.24 -2.52 10.85
CA ILE A 52 -8.10 -3.38 10.52
C ILE A 52 -7.64 -4.12 11.77
N GLU A 53 -7.63 -5.45 11.69
CA GLU A 53 -7.25 -6.35 12.77
C GLU A 53 -5.97 -7.12 12.42
N LYS A 54 -5.16 -7.42 13.43
CA LYS A 54 -4.03 -8.36 13.34
C LYS A 54 -3.99 -9.21 14.60
N GLY A 55 -4.04 -10.53 14.45
CA GLY A 55 -4.03 -11.46 15.59
C GLY A 55 -5.24 -11.30 16.52
N GLY A 56 -6.40 -10.91 16.00
CA GLY A 56 -7.62 -10.69 16.80
C GLY A 56 -7.66 -9.36 17.56
N SER A 57 -6.68 -8.46 17.37
CA SER A 57 -6.69 -7.11 17.95
C SER A 57 -6.83 -6.03 16.89
N THR A 58 -7.65 -5.02 17.17
CA THR A 58 -7.74 -3.80 16.35
C THR A 58 -6.42 -3.06 16.33
N LYS A 59 -5.96 -2.70 15.14
CA LYS A 59 -4.76 -1.88 14.91
C LYS A 59 -5.12 -0.46 14.51
N GLY A 60 -6.22 -0.30 13.79
CA GLY A 60 -6.81 1.00 13.52
C GLY A 60 -8.15 0.83 12.82
N LYS A 61 -8.85 1.94 12.63
CA LYS A 61 -10.13 1.96 11.93
C LYS A 61 -10.30 3.23 11.13
N ALA A 62 -11.03 3.17 10.02
CA ALA A 62 -11.54 4.33 9.32
C ALA A 62 -13.01 4.51 9.63
N VAL A 63 -13.39 5.68 10.11
CA VAL A 63 -14.77 6.00 10.50
C VAL A 63 -15.30 7.11 9.62
N LYS A 64 -16.49 6.92 9.03
CA LYS A 64 -17.13 7.97 8.23
C LYS A 64 -17.58 9.15 9.08
N ARG A 65 -17.23 10.36 8.66
CA ARG A 65 -17.64 11.63 9.26
C ARG A 65 -18.08 12.58 8.14
N GLY A 66 -19.38 12.62 7.84
CA GLY A 66 -19.90 13.36 6.69
C GLY A 66 -19.41 12.76 5.37
N SER A 67 -18.73 13.56 4.54
CA SER A 67 -18.18 13.15 3.24
C SER A 67 -16.75 12.57 3.30
N LYS A 68 -16.12 12.55 4.49
CA LYS A 68 -14.75 12.08 4.70
C LYS A 68 -14.69 10.82 5.57
N MET A 69 -13.56 10.12 5.52
CA MET A 69 -13.21 9.07 6.48
C MET A 69 -12.10 9.56 7.40
N GLU A 70 -12.21 9.32 8.69
CA GLU A 70 -11.14 9.60 9.66
C GLU A 70 -10.47 8.29 10.07
N VAL A 71 -9.15 8.21 9.85
CA VAL A 71 -8.36 7.06 10.29
C VAL A 71 -7.97 7.28 11.74
N GLU A 72 -8.47 6.42 12.63
CA GLU A 72 -8.31 6.49 14.07
C GLU A 72 -7.44 5.34 14.61
N VAL A 73 -6.55 5.66 15.55
CA VAL A 73 -5.77 4.69 16.33
C VAL A 73 -5.85 5.09 17.81
N GLY A 74 -6.24 4.15 18.66
CA GLY A 74 -6.40 4.40 20.10
C GLY A 74 -7.40 5.53 20.41
N GLY A 75 -8.42 5.71 19.57
CA GLY A 75 -9.42 6.79 19.72
C GLY A 75 -8.97 8.18 19.25
N SER A 76 -7.77 8.31 18.68
CA SER A 76 -7.28 9.58 18.11
C SER A 76 -7.22 9.52 16.58
N THR A 77 -7.74 10.55 15.91
CA THR A 77 -7.61 10.73 14.47
C THR A 77 -6.15 10.96 14.08
N LYS A 78 -5.64 10.19 13.12
CA LYS A 78 -4.26 10.22 12.62
C LYS A 78 -4.18 10.78 11.20
N ALA A 79 -5.21 10.57 10.40
CA ALA A 79 -5.34 11.10 9.05
C ALA A 79 -6.82 11.23 8.66
N THR A 80 -7.09 12.03 7.64
CA THR A 80 -8.40 12.14 6.98
C THR A 80 -8.28 11.66 5.55
N ILE A 81 -9.24 10.88 5.06
CA ILE A 81 -9.34 10.49 3.66
C ILE A 81 -10.51 11.26 3.06
N ALA A 82 -10.23 12.08 2.06
CA ALA A 82 -11.22 12.91 1.38
C ALA A 82 -10.80 13.19 -0.06
N ASN A 83 -11.74 13.12 -1.01
CA ASN A 83 -11.51 13.49 -2.42
C ASN A 83 -10.27 12.83 -3.04
N GLY A 84 -10.06 11.52 -2.79
CA GLY A 84 -8.91 10.77 -3.30
C GLY A 84 -7.57 11.09 -2.63
N LYS A 85 -7.56 11.92 -1.58
CA LYS A 85 -6.36 12.30 -0.82
C LYS A 85 -6.37 11.70 0.57
N ILE A 86 -5.16 11.49 1.10
CA ILE A 86 -4.89 11.18 2.49
C ILE A 86 -4.26 12.45 3.10
N GLU A 87 -4.94 13.08 4.03
CA GLU A 87 -4.57 14.36 4.63
C GLU A 87 -4.10 14.18 6.07
N LYS A 88 -3.10 14.96 6.47
CA LYS A 88 -2.57 15.00 7.84
C LYS A 88 -2.19 16.44 8.18
N GLY A 89 -2.63 16.93 9.34
CA GLY A 89 -2.37 18.31 9.76
C GLY A 89 -2.94 19.38 8.83
N GLY A 90 -4.02 19.06 8.10
CA GLY A 90 -4.66 19.98 7.15
C GLY A 90 -4.00 20.06 5.77
N ALA A 91 -2.97 19.25 5.51
CA ALA A 91 -2.30 19.18 4.20
C ALA A 91 -2.39 17.77 3.60
N SER A 92 -2.30 17.68 2.27
CA SER A 92 -2.22 16.41 1.55
C SER A 92 -0.91 15.71 1.91
N TRP A 93 -1.01 14.51 2.48
CA TRP A 93 0.13 13.67 2.85
C TRP A 93 0.44 12.64 1.75
N SER A 94 -0.60 12.07 1.13
CA SER A 94 -0.49 11.16 -0.02
C SER A 94 -1.83 11.08 -0.76
N THR A 95 -1.93 10.21 -1.76
CA THR A 95 -3.16 9.93 -2.50
C THR A 95 -3.65 8.51 -2.21
N VAL A 96 -4.95 8.30 -2.38
CA VAL A 96 -5.55 6.96 -2.33
C VAL A 96 -4.94 6.05 -3.39
N SER A 97 -4.68 6.57 -4.60
CA SER A 97 -4.05 5.79 -5.67
C SER A 97 -2.62 5.36 -5.33
N ASP A 98 -1.83 6.19 -4.65
CA ASP A 98 -0.50 5.79 -4.17
C ASP A 98 -0.59 4.70 -3.10
N ALA A 99 -1.59 4.76 -2.24
CA ALA A 99 -1.87 3.67 -1.29
C ALA A 99 -2.24 2.37 -2.02
N GLN A 100 -3.07 2.45 -3.07
CA GLN A 100 -3.50 1.29 -3.86
C GLN A 100 -2.36 0.59 -4.62
N ARG A 101 -1.32 1.34 -5.01
CA ARG A 101 -0.11 0.75 -5.59
C ARG A 101 0.59 -0.23 -4.65
N LYS A 102 0.46 -0.04 -3.33
CA LYS A 102 1.02 -0.94 -2.30
C LYS A 102 0.00 -1.96 -1.80
N PHE A 103 -1.27 -1.55 -1.68
CA PHE A 103 -2.37 -2.34 -1.16
C PHE A 103 -3.48 -2.43 -2.21
N ASP A 104 -3.54 -3.53 -2.94
CA ASP A 104 -4.61 -3.78 -3.91
C ASP A 104 -5.90 -4.15 -3.19
N CYS A 105 -6.58 -3.09 -2.78
CA CYS A 105 -7.76 -3.05 -1.93
C CYS A 105 -8.63 -1.86 -2.36
N ASP A 106 -9.88 -1.84 -1.89
CA ASP A 106 -10.72 -0.65 -2.06
C ASP A 106 -10.10 0.59 -1.42
N ASP A 107 -10.47 1.76 -1.95
CA ASP A 107 -9.93 3.07 -1.58
C ASP A 107 -9.78 3.28 -0.06
N THR A 108 -10.82 2.96 0.71
CA THR A 108 -10.84 3.19 2.15
C THR A 108 -9.88 2.24 2.85
N VAL A 109 -9.90 0.95 2.50
CA VAL A 109 -9.00 -0.05 3.09
C VAL A 109 -7.54 0.24 2.74
N ALA A 110 -7.25 0.49 1.45
CA ALA A 110 -5.90 0.78 0.98
C ALA A 110 -5.32 2.00 1.70
N ALA A 111 -6.06 3.10 1.74
CA ALA A 111 -5.63 4.32 2.42
C ALA A 111 -5.46 4.13 3.93
N THR A 112 -6.36 3.37 4.57
CA THR A 112 -6.25 3.06 6.01
C THR A 112 -5.00 2.25 6.30
N LEU A 113 -4.76 1.16 5.56
CA LEU A 113 -3.55 0.34 5.70
C LEU A 113 -2.31 1.19 5.49
N TRP A 114 -2.27 2.01 4.45
CA TRP A 114 -1.15 2.89 4.18
C TRP A 114 -0.86 3.82 5.35
N VAL A 115 -1.88 4.49 5.92
CA VAL A 115 -1.69 5.35 7.10
C VAL A 115 -1.10 4.57 8.27
N LEU A 116 -1.62 3.38 8.57
CA LEU A 116 -1.14 2.55 9.68
C LEU A 116 0.31 2.09 9.50
N PHE A 117 0.74 1.83 8.27
CA PHE A 117 2.15 1.58 7.94
C PHE A 117 3.02 2.81 8.18
N GLN A 118 2.60 3.98 7.67
CA GLN A 118 3.39 5.21 7.81
C GLN A 118 3.61 5.64 9.26
N ILE A 119 2.70 5.27 10.16
CA ILE A 119 2.81 5.57 11.60
C ILE A 119 3.35 4.38 12.42
N ASN A 120 3.88 3.34 11.78
CA ASN A 120 4.47 2.15 12.41
C ASN A 120 3.52 1.37 13.34
N VAL A 121 2.22 1.42 13.06
CA VAL A 121 1.23 0.56 13.75
C VAL A 121 1.18 -0.83 13.11
N LEU A 122 1.39 -0.89 11.79
CA LEU A 122 1.57 -2.14 11.05
C LEU A 122 3.02 -2.24 10.56
N PRO A 123 3.56 -3.46 10.46
CA PRO A 123 4.92 -3.73 9.98
C PRO A 123 5.02 -3.65 8.46
#